data_AF-A0A380FI99-F1
#
_entry.id   AF-A0A380FI99-F1
#
_cell.length_a   1.000
_cell.length_b   1.000
_cell.length_c   1.000
_cell.angle_alpha   90.00
_cell.angle_beta   90.00
_cell.angle_gamma   90.00
#
_symmetry.space_group_name_H-M   'P 1'
#
loop_
_entity.id
_entity.type
_entity.pdbx_description
1 polymer ?
#
loop_
_entity_poly.entity_id
_entity_poly.type
_entity_poly.pdbx_seq_one_letter_code
_entity_poly.pdbx_strand_id
1 'polypeptide(L)'
;MKSKKSFTKGDRIIDKQLSKVGGKGLFVKEIQNELFDHSIDMAIHSLKDVPSVIPEGLTLGCIPDRENPYDAYIAKKSCSIR
;
A
#
# COMPACT_ATOMS: atom_id res chain seq x y z
N MET A 1 -18.09 -4.05 12.63
CA MET A 1 -17.27 -4.34 11.43
C MET A 1 -16.28 -5.44 11.76
N LYS A 2 -16.11 -6.44 10.88
CA LYS A 2 -15.07 -7.46 11.01
C LYS A 2 -13.89 -7.07 10.12
N SER A 3 -12.68 -7.17 10.63
CA SER A 3 -11.46 -6.94 9.84
C SER A 3 -11.01 -8.24 9.18
N LYS A 4 -10.77 -8.21 7.86
CA LYS A 4 -10.09 -9.27 7.11
C LYS A 4 -8.66 -8.82 6.82
N LYS A 5 -7.68 -9.70 7.06
CA LYS A 5 -6.29 -9.46 6.68
C LYS A 5 -6.02 -10.11 5.32
N SER A 6 -5.63 -9.30 4.34
CA SER A 6 -5.33 -9.73 2.98
C SER A 6 -3.83 -9.72 2.76
N PHE A 7 -3.31 -10.73 2.05
CA PHE A 7 -1.88 -10.85 1.72
C PHE A 7 -1.68 -10.60 0.23
N THR A 8 -0.88 -9.60 -0.09
CA THR A 8 -0.59 -9.19 -1.47
C THR A 8 0.65 -9.90 -2.00
N LYS A 9 0.89 -9.82 -3.31
CA LYS A 9 2.17 -10.28 -3.86
C LYS A 9 3.35 -9.51 -3.29
N GLY A 10 3.19 -8.21 -3.06
CA GLY A 10 4.21 -7.37 -2.44
C GLY A 10 4.63 -7.86 -1.05
N ASP A 11 3.69 -8.38 -0.24
CA ASP A 11 4.01 -8.94 1.09
C ASP A 11 4.83 -10.24 1.03
N ARG A 12 4.79 -10.95 -0.10
CA ARG A 12 5.49 -12.23 -0.31
C ARG A 12 6.89 -12.04 -0.89
N ILE A 13 7.20 -10.85 -1.40
CA ILE A 13 8.48 -10.56 -2.07
C ILE A 13 9.36 -9.80 -1.08
N ILE A 14 10.15 -10.56 -0.31
CA ILE A 14 11.05 -10.01 0.72
C ILE A 14 12.49 -9.84 0.16
N ASP A 15 12.89 -10.70 -0.78
CA ASP A 15 14.30 -10.87 -1.17
C ASP A 15 14.69 -10.29 -2.55
N LYS A 16 13.80 -9.53 -3.20
CA LYS A 16 14.07 -8.93 -4.51
C LYS A 16 13.75 -7.44 -4.48
N GLN A 17 14.63 -6.64 -5.11
CA GLN A 17 14.38 -5.21 -5.30
C GLN A 17 13.03 -5.01 -6.01
N LEU A 18 12.13 -4.23 -5.40
CA LEU A 18 10.82 -3.88 -5.96
C LEU A 18 10.94 -3.31 -7.38
N SER A 19 12.00 -2.56 -7.66
CA SER A 19 12.32 -2.01 -8.99
C SER A 19 12.56 -3.08 -10.06
N LYS A 20 13.06 -4.26 -9.69
CA LYS A 20 13.29 -5.41 -10.59
C LYS A 20 12.06 -6.29 -10.75
N VAL A 21 11.10 -6.20 -9.82
CA VAL A 21 9.89 -7.03 -9.84
C VAL A 21 8.74 -6.36 -10.59
N GLY A 22 8.87 -5.07 -10.90
CA GLY A 22 8.23 -4.45 -12.07
C GLY A 22 6.74 -4.77 -12.22
N GLY A 23 5.90 -4.06 -11.49
CA GLY A 23 4.46 -4.11 -11.71
C GLY A 23 3.74 -3.00 -10.96
N LYS A 24 3.08 -2.09 -11.68
CA LYS A 24 2.10 -1.19 -11.07
C LYS A 24 1.07 -2.06 -10.35
N GLY A 25 0.87 -1.81 -9.05
CA GLY A 25 -0.19 -2.44 -8.27
C GLY A 25 0.16 -3.72 -7.50
N LEU A 26 1.45 -3.97 -7.22
CA LEU A 26 1.95 -5.10 -6.43
C LEU A 26 1.30 -5.29 -5.04
N PHE A 27 0.79 -4.20 -4.46
CA PHE A 27 0.15 -4.17 -3.14
C PHE A 27 -1.36 -3.92 -3.19
N VAL A 28 -1.96 -3.79 -4.37
CA VAL A 28 -3.39 -3.44 -4.50
C VAL A 28 -4.19 -4.45 -5.31
N LYS A 29 -3.56 -5.24 -6.18
CA LYS A 29 -4.29 -6.12 -7.10
C LYS A 29 -5.16 -7.15 -6.38
N GLU A 30 -4.63 -7.81 -5.35
CA GLU A 30 -5.39 -8.82 -4.60
C GLU A 30 -6.56 -8.18 -3.84
N ILE A 31 -6.35 -7.01 -3.24
CA ILE A 31 -7.37 -6.29 -2.48
C ILE A 31 -8.46 -5.72 -3.42
N GLN A 32 -8.09 -5.26 -4.61
CA GLN A 32 -9.04 -4.83 -5.64
C GLN A 32 -9.95 -5.98 -6.08
N ASN A 33 -9.39 -7.17 -6.29
CA ASN A 33 -10.20 -8.35 -6.59
C ASN A 33 -11.19 -8.66 -5.46
N GLU A 34 -10.77 -8.52 -4.20
CA GLU A 34 -11.64 -8.72 -3.03
C GLU A 34 -12.76 -7.65 -2.91
N LEU A 35 -12.54 -6.45 -3.43
CA LEU A 35 -13.58 -5.42 -3.55
C LEU A 35 -14.55 -5.75 -4.69
N PHE A 36 -14.03 -6.18 -5.84
CA PHE A 36 -14.84 -6.54 -7.01
C PHE A 36 -15.68 -7.80 -6.79
N ASP A 37 -15.17 -8.77 -6.03
CA ASP A 37 -15.90 -9.99 -5.69
C ASP A 37 -16.83 -9.82 -4.47
N HIS A 38 -16.90 -8.60 -3.92
CA HIS A 38 -17.68 -8.25 -2.73
C HIS A 38 -17.35 -9.08 -1.48
N SER A 39 -16.14 -9.65 -1.38
CA SER A 39 -15.67 -10.30 -0.16
C SER A 39 -15.23 -9.33 0.93
N ILE A 40 -14.98 -8.06 0.56
CA ILE A 40 -14.82 -6.93 1.48
C ILE A 40 -15.62 -5.72 0.99
N ASP A 41 -16.13 -4.91 1.93
CA ASP A 41 -16.90 -3.69 1.61
C ASP A 41 -15.99 -2.47 1.36
N MET A 42 -14.82 -2.43 2.00
CA MET A 42 -13.85 -1.36 1.87
C MET A 42 -12.43 -1.84 2.19
N ALA A 43 -11.44 -1.12 1.66
CA ALA A 43 -10.03 -1.35 1.93
C ALA A 43 -9.35 -0.10 2.50
N ILE A 44 -8.40 -0.30 3.40
CA ILE A 44 -7.58 0.76 4.00
C ILE A 44 -6.16 0.61 3.47
N HIS A 45 -5.62 1.70 2.91
CA HIS A 45 -4.28 1.73 2.34
C HIS A 45 -3.48 2.93 2.87
N SER A 46 -2.16 2.76 2.90
CA SER A 46 -1.28 3.92 2.83
C SER A 46 -1.42 4.54 1.43
N LEU A 47 -1.75 5.83 1.36
CA LEU A 47 -2.04 6.49 0.09
C LEU A 47 -0.86 6.44 -0.90
N LYS A 48 0.38 6.36 -0.40
CA LYS A 48 1.60 6.21 -1.22
C LYS A 48 1.63 4.93 -2.07
N ASP A 49 0.86 3.91 -1.68
CA ASP A 49 0.83 2.60 -2.35
C ASP A 49 -0.37 2.47 -3.30
N VAL A 50 -1.26 3.46 -3.35
CA VAL A 50 -2.41 3.50 -4.26
C VAL A 50 -1.94 3.95 -5.65
N PRO A 51 -2.32 3.24 -6.74
CA PRO A 51 -1.97 3.65 -8.10
C PRO A 51 -2.60 5.00 -8.46
N SER A 52 -1.87 5.81 -9.23
CA SER A 52 -2.36 7.14 -9.67
C SER A 52 -3.60 7.08 -10.56
N VAL A 53 -3.81 5.96 -11.25
CA VAL A 53 -5.03 5.66 -12.00
C VAL A 53 -5.81 4.62 -11.20
N ILE A 54 -6.96 5.02 -10.68
CA ILE A 54 -7.87 4.12 -9.98
C ILE A 54 -8.60 3.27 -11.03
N PRO A 55 -8.69 1.94 -10.85
CA PRO A 55 -9.48 1.10 -11.73
C PRO A 55 -10.94 1.54 -11.80
N GLU A 56 -11.54 1.37 -12.97
CA GLU A 56 -12.97 1.61 -13.15
C GLU A 56 -13.79 0.75 -12.17
N GLY A 57 -14.87 1.34 -11.62
CA GLY A 57 -15.71 0.69 -10.61
C GLY A 57 -15.22 0.82 -9.16
N LEU A 58 -14.03 1.37 -8.92
CA LEU A 58 -13.51 1.68 -7.59
C LEU A 58 -13.29 3.19 -7.42
N THR A 59 -13.25 3.66 -6.16
CA THR A 59 -13.00 5.06 -5.83
C THR A 59 -12.27 5.21 -4.49
N LEU A 60 -11.63 6.36 -4.29
CA LEU A 60 -11.15 6.76 -2.97
C LEU A 60 -12.30 7.37 -2.18
N GLY A 61 -12.93 6.58 -1.31
CA GLY A 61 -14.10 7.01 -0.54
C GLY A 61 -13.77 7.94 0.65
N CYS A 62 -12.54 7.91 1.14
CA CYS A 62 -12.10 8.74 2.27
C CYS A 62 -10.59 8.95 2.21
N ILE A 63 -10.15 10.18 2.49
CA ILE A 63 -8.75 10.52 2.75
C ILE A 63 -8.72 11.19 4.13
N PRO A 64 -8.16 10.55 5.16
CA PRO A 64 -8.07 11.13 6.49
C PRO A 64 -7.04 12.27 6.53
N ASP A 65 -7.02 13.02 7.63
CA ASP A 65 -5.99 14.02 7.89
C ASP A 65 -4.60 13.40 7.80
N ARG A 66 -3.68 14.13 7.15
CA ARG A 66 -2.35 13.62 6.83
C ARG A 66 -1.44 13.68 8.06
N GLU A 67 -0.93 12.52 8.45
CA GLU A 67 0.15 12.40 9.44
C GLU A 67 1.49 12.94 8.92
N ASN A 68 2.49 13.05 9.81
CA ASN A 68 3.82 13.55 9.47
C ASN A 68 4.37 12.92 8.17
N PRO A 69 4.59 13.72 7.10
CA PRO A 69 4.99 13.22 5.80
C PRO A 69 6.51 13.11 5.61
N TYR A 70 7.31 13.49 6.61
CA TYR A 70 8.75 13.56 6.51
C TYR A 70 9.42 12.20 6.72
N ASP A 71 10.50 11.95 6.00
CA ASP A 71 11.35 10.79 6.21
C ASP A 71 12.03 10.84 7.59
N ALA A 72 12.25 9.67 8.18
CA ALA A 72 12.96 9.52 9.44
C ALA A 72 14.37 8.95 9.21
N TYR A 73 15.38 9.61 9.78
CA TYR A 73 16.73 9.07 9.86
C TYR A 73 16.87 8.15 11.07
N ILE A 74 17.31 6.90 10.86
CA ILE A 74 17.48 5.90 11.92
C ILE A 74 18.93 5.40 11.91
N ALA A 75 19.65 5.59 13.01
CA ALA A 75 21.02 5.13 13.18
C ALA A 75 21.31 4.67 14.62
N LYS A 76 22.16 3.64 14.76
CA LYS A 76 22.58 3.11 16.07
C LYS A 76 23.54 4.04 16.83
N LYS A 77 24.24 4.93 16.13
CA LYS A 77 25.15 5.95 16.67
C LYS A 77 24.89 7.27 15.95
N SER A 78 25.13 8.41 16.60
CA SER A 78 24.93 9.73 16.01
C SER A 78 25.93 10.00 14.90
N CYS A 79 25.58 9.60 13.68
CA CYS A 79 26.20 10.13 12.48
C CYS A 79 25.24 11.17 11.88
N SER A 80 25.77 12.34 11.58
CA SER A 80 25.05 13.30 10.75
C SER A 80 25.00 12.76 9.31
N ILE A 81 23.92 13.06 8.60
CA ILE A 81 23.80 12.85 7.14
C ILE A 81 24.37 14.04 6.35
N ARG A 82 25.20 14.87 6.99
CA ARG A 82 26.03 15.90 6.36
C ARG A 82 27.41 15.35 6.04
#